data_AF-A0A4Y8C245-F1
#
_entry.id   AF-A0A4Y8C245-F1
#
_cell.length_a   1.000
_cell.length_b   1.000
_cell.length_c   1.000
_cell.angle_alpha   90.00
_cell.angle_beta   90.00
_cell.angle_gamma   90.00
#
_symmetry.space_group_name_H-M   'P 1'
#
loop_
_entity.id
_entity.type
_entity.pdbx_description
1 polymer ?
#
loop_
_entity_poly.entity_id
_entity_poly.type
_entity_poly.pdbx_seq_one_letter_code
_entity_poly.pdbx_strand_id
1 'polypeptide(L)' 'MDRGYKNYSKLINDLSQKYHVEGRVLYVHDTHLPVLLRKALGCITINSTVGLSAILEGCPTKVCGNAFYDFEGLSYP' A
#
# COMPACT_ATOMS: atom_id res chain seq x y z
N MET A 1 15.09 -3.59 -2.27
CA MET A 1 14.33 -4.11 -1.11
C MET A 1 15.10 -5.30 -0.57
N ASP A 2 15.28 -5.33 0.75
CA ASP A 2 15.90 -6.41 1.54
C ASP A 2 15.09 -7.71 1.51
N ARG A 3 14.73 -8.18 0.31
CA ARG A 3 13.99 -9.42 0.10
C ARG A 3 14.80 -10.56 0.70
N GLY A 4 14.21 -11.28 1.66
CA GLY A 4 14.83 -12.41 2.33
C GLY A 4 15.68 -12.10 3.57
N TYR A 5 15.94 -10.82 3.91
CA TYR A 5 16.74 -10.48 5.09
C TYR A 5 15.91 -10.21 6.35
N LYS A 6 14.61 -9.91 6.21
CA LYS A 6 13.72 -9.67 7.35
C LYS A 6 12.35 -10.34 7.16
N ASN A 7 11.98 -11.15 8.14
CA ASN A 7 10.65 -11.73 8.26
C ASN A 7 9.78 -10.81 9.13
N TYR A 8 8.84 -10.10 8.50
CA TYR A 8 7.91 -9.20 9.19
C TYR A 8 6.62 -9.90 9.66
N SER A 9 6.45 -11.21 9.45
CA SER A 9 5.19 -11.90 9.77
C SER A 9 4.78 -11.74 11.23
N LYS A 10 5.74 -11.79 12.17
CA LYS A 10 5.46 -11.56 13.60
C LYS A 10 4.92 -10.14 13.83
N LEU A 11 5.61 -9.13 13.31
CA LEU A 11 5.19 -7.73 13.44
C LEU A 11 3.80 -7.50 12.81
N ILE A 12 3.55 -8.05 11.62
CA ILE A 12 2.27 -7.93 10.93
C ILE A 12 1.15 -8.58 11.77
N ASN A 13 1.39 -9.77 12.32
CA ASN A 13 0.42 -10.46 13.16
C ASN A 13 0.11 -9.68 14.45
N ASP A 14 1.15 -9.21 15.15
CA ASP A 14 1.00 -8.45 16.40
C ASP A 14 0.21 -7.15 16.16
N LEU A 15 0.48 -6.44 15.06
CA LEU A 15 -0.26 -5.23 14.68
C LEU A 15 -1.69 -5.55 14.24
N SER A 16 -1.90 -6.65 13.50
CA SER A 16 -3.24 -7.06 13.07
C SER A 16 -4.16 -7.33 14.26
N GLN A 17 -3.62 -7.95 15.31
CA GLN A 17 -4.35 -8.21 16.55
C GLN A 17 -4.64 -6.93 17.32
N LYS A 18 -3.62 -6.09 17.49
CA LYS A 18 -3.73 -4.81 18.19
C LYS A 18 -4.83 -3.90 17.60
N TYR A 19 -5.04 -3.94 16.28
CA TYR A 19 -6.00 -3.08 15.59
C TYR A 19 -7.28 -3.82 15.14
N HIS A 20 -7.49 -5.07 15.56
CA HIS A 20 -8.69 -5.86 15.26
C HIS A 20 -8.97 -6.00 13.74
N VAL A 21 -7.92 -6.25 12.96
CA VAL A 21 -7.95 -6.44 11.50
C VAL A 21 -7.47 -7.83 11.09
N GLU A 22 -7.41 -8.78 12.01
CA GLU A 22 -7.03 -10.17 11.75
C GLU A 22 -7.93 -10.78 10.67
N GLY A 23 -7.36 -11.64 9.83
CA GLY A 23 -8.07 -12.24 8.69
C GLY A 23 -8.36 -11.28 7.53
N ARG A 24 -8.14 -9.97 7.69
CA ARG A 24 -8.29 -8.94 6.64
C ARG A 24 -6.96 -8.47 6.05
N VAL A 25 -5.83 -8.93 6.59
CA VAL A 25 -4.49 -8.56 6.13
C VAL A 25 -3.91 -9.67 5.28
N LEU A 26 -3.59 -9.36 4.03
CA LEU A 26 -2.88 -10.25 3.10
C LEU A 26 -1.51 -9.66 2.80
N TYR A 27 -0.46 -10.43 3.10
CA TYR A 27 0.90 -10.11 2.68
C TYR A 27 1.21 -10.87 1.39
N VAL A 28 1.59 -10.15 0.34
CA VAL A 28 1.88 -10.72 -0.97
C VAL A 28 3.23 -10.24 -1.49
N HIS A 29 3.88 -11.08 -2.30
CA HIS A 29 5.12 -10.74 -2.99
C HIS A 29 5.03 -11.21 -4.45
N ASP A 30 5.80 -10.56 -5.33
CA ASP A 30 5.92 -10.90 -6.76
C ASP A 30 4.59 -10.99 -7.53
N THR A 31 3.56 -10.33 -7.02
CA THR A 31 2.27 -10.21 -7.70
C THR A 31 2.34 -9.18 -8.81
N HIS A 32 1.49 -9.34 -9.83
CA HIS A 32 1.30 -8.33 -10.84
C HIS A 32 0.49 -7.13 -10.30
N LEU A 33 1.20 -6.16 -9.73
CA LEU A 33 0.65 -5.01 -9.00
C LEU A 33 -0.44 -4.22 -9.75
N PRO A 34 -0.33 -3.91 -11.06
CA PRO A 34 -1.36 -3.18 -11.78
C PRO A 34 -2.75 -3.82 -11.71
N VAL A 35 -2.83 -5.16 -11.77
CA VAL A 35 -4.10 -5.89 -11.64
C VAL A 35 -4.72 -5.72 -10.26
N LEU A 36 -3.90 -5.66 -9.21
CA LEU A 36 -4.37 -5.42 -7.85
C LEU A 36 -4.90 -3.99 -7.71
N LEU A 37 -4.16 -3.00 -8.24
CA LEU A 37 -4.53 -1.59 -8.16
C LEU A 37 -5.85 -1.28 -8.89
N ARG A 38 -6.05 -1.83 -10.09
CA ARG A 38 -7.33 -1.67 -10.84
C ARG A 38 -8.54 -2.26 -10.12
N LYS A 39 -8.33 -3.20 -9.21
CA LYS A 39 -9.40 -3.86 -8.43
C LYS A 39 -9.50 -3.35 -7.00
N ALA A 40 -8.58 -2.50 -6.57
CA ALA A 40 -8.56 -1.97 -5.22
C ALA A 40 -9.55 -0.80 -5.09
N LEU A 41 -10.22 -0.73 -3.93
CA LEU A 41 -11.05 0.44 -3.58
C LEU A 41 -10.20 1.69 -3.33
N GLY A 42 -8.93 1.51 -2.96
CA GLY A 42 -7.97 2.58 -2.77
C GLY A 42 -6.56 2.05 -2.46
N CYS A 43 -5.57 2.91 -2.64
CA CYS A 43 -4.17 2.66 -2.32
C CYS A 43 -3.73 3.65 -1.24
N ILE A 44 -3.13 3.14 -0.15
CA ILE A 44 -2.51 3.97 0.87
C ILE A 44 -1.00 3.72 0.82
N THR A 45 -0.21 4.79 0.74
CA THR A 45 1.25 4.72 0.65
C THR A 45 1.90 5.80 1.48
N ILE A 46 3.14 5.58 1.94
CA ILE A 46 3.91 6.62 2.64
C ILE A 46 4.53 7.56 1.61
N ASN A 47 5.41 7.02 0.75
CA ASN A 47 6.14 7.77 -0.27
C ASN A 47 6.65 6.87 -1.41
N SER A 48 6.07 5.67 -1.55
CA SER A 48 6.50 4.71 -2.59
C SER A 48 6.07 5.20 -3.98
N THR A 49 6.86 4.92 -5.01
CA THR A 49 6.44 5.13 -6.41
C THR A 49 5.21 4.32 -6.81
N VAL A 50 4.83 3.30 -6.02
CA VAL A 50 3.56 2.60 -6.14
C VAL A 50 2.36 3.55 -6.09
N GLY A 51 2.45 4.68 -5.37
CA GLY A 51 1.39 5.69 -5.37
C GLY A 51 1.14 6.27 -6.76
N LEU A 52 2.19 6.55 -7.52
CA LEU A 52 2.05 6.99 -8.91
C LEU A 52 1.43 5.89 -9.79
N SER A 53 1.84 4.63 -9.60
CA SER A 53 1.20 3.50 -10.29
C SER A 53 -0.28 3.37 -9.95
N ALA A 54 -0.67 3.59 -8.70
CA ALA A 54 -2.07 3.56 -8.27
C ALA A 54 -2.89 4.66 -8.96
N ILE A 55 -2.36 5.89 -9.00
CA ILE A 55 -2.96 7.01 -9.71
C ILE A 55 -3.11 6.70 -11.21
N LEU A 56 -2.06 6.17 -11.86
CA LEU A 56 -2.08 5.82 -13.30
C LEU A 56 -3.12 4.73 -13.63
N GLU A 57 -3.33 3.79 -12.71
CA GLU A 57 -4.32 2.72 -12.85
C GLU A 57 -5.74 3.14 -12.40
N GLY A 58 -5.95 4.42 -12.07
CA GLY A 58 -7.25 4.98 -11.66
C GLY A 58 -7.69 4.62 -10.25
N CYS A 59 -6.78 4.14 -9.39
CA CYS A 59 -7.07 3.77 -8.02
C CYS A 59 -7.00 5.02 -7.10
N PRO A 60 -8.06 5.33 -6.32
CA PRO A 60 -8.03 6.38 -5.31
C PRO A 60 -6.82 6.25 -4.39
N THR A 61 -5.93 7.24 -4.37
CA THR A 61 -4.63 7.12 -3.69
C THR A 61 -4.46 8.13 -2.58
N LYS A 62 -4.20 7.65 -1.37
CA LYS A 62 -3.87 8.45 -0.19
C LYS A 62 -2.39 8.36 0.13
N VAL A 63 -1.72 9.50 0.20
CA VAL A 63 -0.33 9.60 0.65
C VAL A 63 -0.33 9.99 2.13
N CYS A 64 0.45 9.27 2.93
CA CYS A 64 0.58 9.50 4.37
C CYS A 64 1.95 10.05 4.78
N GLY A 65 2.87 10.20 3.82
CA GLY A 65 4.20 10.79 4.02
C GLY A 65 4.42 11.99 3.10
N ASN A 66 5.68 12.30 2.79
CA ASN A 66 6.03 13.33 1.81
C ASN A 66 6.40 12.66 0.48
N ALA A 67 5.62 12.93 -0.57
CA ALA A 67 5.89 12.47 -1.92
C ALA A 67 5.70 13.62 -2.91
N PHE A 68 6.54 13.69 -3.94
CA PHE A 68 6.49 14.78 -4.93
C PHE A 68 5.20 14.82 -5.78
N TYR A 69 4.42 13.73 -5.75
CA TYR A 69 3.12 13.60 -6.42
C TYR A 69 1.94 13.83 -5.46
N ASP A 70 2.20 14.17 -4.19
CA ASP A 70 1.17 14.43 -3.19
C ASP A 70 0.72 15.90 -3.24
N PHE A 71 -0.26 16.17 -4.08
CA PHE A 71 -0.86 17.49 -4.20
C PHE A 71 -2.34 17.38 -4.59
N GLU A 72 -3.09 18.43 -4.27
CA GLU A 72 -4.52 18.50 -4.48
C GLU A 72 -4.89 18.21 -5.94
N GLY A 73 -5.90 17.35 -6.13
CA GLY A 73 -6.36 16.91 -7.44
C GLY A 73 -5.62 15.69 -8.02
N LEU A 74 -4.52 15.25 -7.40
CA LEU A 74 -3.81 14.03 -7.81
C LEU A 74 -3.85 12.92 -6.75
N SER A 75 -3.74 13.28 -5.47
CA SER A 75 -3.92 12.39 -4.32
C SER A 75 -5.09 12.85 -3.45
N TYR A 76 -5.56 11.95 -2.59
CA TYR A 76 -6.63 12.22 -1.64
C TYR A 76 -6.09 12.94 -0.40
N PRO A 77 -6.87 13.90 0.16
CA PRO A 77 -6.50 14.69 1.33
C PRO A 77 -6.42 13.86 2.61
#